data_AF-A0A956FP17-F1
#
_entry.id   AF-A0A956FP17-F1
#
_cell.length_a   1.000
_cell.length_b   1.000
_cell.length_c   1.000
_cell.angle_alpha   90.00
_cell.angle_beta   90.00
_cell.angle_gamma   90.00
#
_symmetry.space_group_name_H-M   'P 1'
#
loop_
_entity.id
_entity.type
_entity.pdbx_description
1 polymer ?
#
loop_
_entity_poly.entity_id
_entity_poly.type
_entity_poly.pdbx_seq_one_letter_code
_entity_poly.pdbx_strand_id
1 'polypeptide(L)'
;MSLRIRRALRLAAAAVAGLALLAPGSAAADPFTAGSLIIPMDTDFQDEGIFEAYGLVYDLLLGDVPVAWVIKSGKELGDVDFTTTATDVRTMMDVGSHGYRGGPWVIDAADVDAAMPIVEAWLDANPNTNVHEATADFEGDISRLLIAAPTIAMMADGNQKIARKYMQAAKIPDSQLDLAWADDSPDMLDPAEVSGPDDLNHHDGALFDEDGDPVYCQFMSMHWGVGDAEKNPEVVAEVREFLTHPTHFFAECQAVNAFENLDPHGFYLTEHGFEIGDGPKEYTFLQADEPFNQMDGEFQSVGGSEPAYTLPDGDSYKASDIVMITEAGTPTGVNDVWMTGNLDGICPASEGCLTAGKVSYLGGHEYSTDVPISQNPDSMGTRLFLNSLFEAPCATLEGLPVLTVDKSAPASVDEPTVVFTVDYKNEGPTTALAASLRDPLPAGTTFVEASAGGMLDGADVVWDLGNLGVGEGGQVSFTVTLDDIGEFKNVATLEYQVGLNLFTVDSNETVTLYGVDATTGGSDSASATATDSSATATGTSGSASGTGASDSATSGASDSATDSTASSSATASSGADSATTAGAGDDGDGSGCGCRGSDGDNGWLILGGLLLVARRRRGLRVPA
;
A
#
# COMPACT_ATOMS: atom_id res chain seq x y z
N MET A 1 -15.84 6.69 -14.73
CA MET A 1 -15.89 5.46 -13.90
C MET A 1 -16.64 4.31 -14.59
N SER A 2 -15.96 3.21 -14.95
CA SER A 2 -16.66 1.98 -15.34
C SER A 2 -17.60 1.56 -14.21
N LEU A 3 -18.75 0.97 -14.54
CA LEU A 3 -19.73 0.43 -13.57
C LEU A 3 -19.11 -0.52 -12.51
N ARG A 4 -17.85 -0.93 -12.71
CA ARG A 4 -17.02 -1.91 -11.98
C ARG A 4 -16.51 -1.41 -10.62
N ILE A 5 -15.91 -0.21 -10.53
CA ILE A 5 -15.46 0.36 -9.24
C ILE A 5 -16.66 0.66 -8.32
N ARG A 6 -17.84 0.96 -8.90
CA ARG A 6 -19.10 1.16 -8.15
C ARG A 6 -19.58 -0.11 -7.44
N ARG A 7 -19.15 -1.31 -7.84
CA ARG A 7 -19.49 -2.56 -7.15
C ARG A 7 -18.54 -2.84 -5.98
N ALA A 8 -17.23 -2.64 -6.15
CA ALA A 8 -16.26 -2.74 -5.07
C ALA A 8 -16.54 -1.73 -3.94
N LEU A 9 -16.81 -0.46 -4.29
CA LEU A 9 -17.22 0.55 -3.30
C LEU A 9 -18.62 0.33 -2.72
N ARG A 10 -19.54 -0.37 -3.41
CA ARG A 10 -20.84 -0.74 -2.83
C ARG A 10 -20.74 -1.85 -1.78
N LEU A 11 -19.74 -2.72 -1.88
CA LEU A 11 -19.42 -3.70 -0.83
C LEU A 11 -18.82 -2.99 0.39
N ALA A 12 -17.94 -2.00 0.19
CA ALA A 12 -17.39 -1.19 1.28
C ALA A 12 -18.45 -0.29 1.97
N ALA A 13 -19.32 0.38 1.21
CA ALA A 13 -20.35 1.25 1.75
C ALA A 13 -21.47 0.50 2.51
N ALA A 14 -21.71 -0.78 2.20
CA ALA A 14 -22.69 -1.61 2.90
C ALA A 14 -22.20 -2.08 4.29
N ALA A 15 -20.89 -2.04 4.57
CA ALA A 15 -20.31 -2.50 5.83
C ALA A 15 -20.38 -1.47 6.98
N VAL A 16 -20.65 -0.19 6.69
CA VAL A 16 -20.58 0.88 7.72
C VAL A 16 -21.93 1.11 8.45
N ALA A 17 -23.01 0.46 8.04
CA ALA A 17 -24.34 0.67 8.63
C ALA A 17 -24.84 -0.52 9.46
N GLY A 18 -24.31 -0.71 10.68
CA GLY A 18 -24.97 -1.54 11.70
C GLY A 18 -24.07 -2.23 12.72
N LEU A 19 -23.58 -1.49 13.71
CA LEU A 19 -22.93 -2.08 14.88
C LEU A 19 -23.98 -2.72 15.81
N ALA A 20 -24.29 -3.99 15.58
CA ALA A 20 -24.98 -4.85 16.54
C ALA A 20 -24.02 -5.97 16.95
N LEU A 21 -23.74 -6.10 18.25
CA LEU A 21 -22.92 -7.17 18.81
C LEU A 21 -23.51 -8.54 18.44
N LEU A 22 -22.93 -9.16 17.41
CA LEU A 22 -23.02 -10.57 17.13
C LEU A 22 -21.62 -11.14 17.34
N ALA A 23 -21.53 -12.28 18.02
CA ALA A 23 -20.28 -13.03 18.13
C ALA A 23 -19.68 -13.25 16.73
N PRO A 24 -18.34 -13.26 16.58
CA PRO A 24 -17.72 -13.45 15.27
C PRO A 24 -18.08 -14.85 14.77
N GLY A 25 -19.05 -14.91 13.86
CA GLY A 25 -19.16 -16.05 12.96
C GLY A 25 -18.01 -15.92 11.96
N SER A 26 -17.33 -17.03 11.69
CA SER A 26 -16.42 -17.15 10.53
C SER A 26 -17.05 -16.43 9.34
N ALA A 27 -16.34 -15.46 8.76
CA ALA A 27 -16.72 -14.95 7.46
C ALA A 27 -16.89 -16.16 6.52
N ALA A 28 -17.97 -16.16 5.73
CA ALA A 28 -18.13 -17.18 4.71
C ALA A 28 -17.13 -16.88 3.58
N ALA A 29 -16.47 -17.90 3.05
CA ALA A 29 -15.56 -17.78 1.92
C ALA A 29 -16.23 -17.07 0.73
N ASP A 30 -15.46 -16.29 -0.03
CA ASP A 30 -15.97 -15.49 -1.14
C ASP A 30 -16.16 -16.35 -2.40
N PRO A 31 -17.29 -16.20 -3.11
CA PRO A 31 -17.56 -16.98 -4.30
C PRO A 31 -16.85 -16.42 -5.52
N PHE A 32 -16.21 -17.29 -6.30
CA PHE A 32 -15.66 -17.01 -7.61
C PHE A 32 -16.40 -17.84 -8.66
N THR A 33 -16.80 -17.22 -9.77
CA THR A 33 -17.49 -17.93 -10.85
C THR A 33 -16.50 -18.60 -11.80
N ALA A 34 -16.93 -19.67 -12.47
CA ALA A 34 -16.21 -20.23 -13.61
C ALA A 34 -15.84 -19.13 -14.62
N GLY A 35 -14.65 -19.24 -15.20
CA GLY A 35 -14.01 -18.21 -16.02
C GLY A 35 -13.05 -17.29 -15.27
N SER A 36 -13.05 -17.29 -13.93
CA SER A 36 -12.05 -16.56 -13.14
C SER A 36 -10.64 -17.09 -13.42
N LEU A 37 -9.65 -16.20 -13.44
CA LEU A 37 -8.25 -16.59 -13.65
C LEU A 37 -7.57 -16.83 -12.30
N ILE A 38 -6.68 -17.82 -12.27
CA ILE A 38 -5.92 -18.23 -11.09
C ILE A 38 -4.43 -18.21 -11.47
N ILE A 39 -3.65 -17.44 -10.75
CA ILE A 39 -2.18 -17.50 -10.78
C ILE A 39 -1.77 -18.45 -9.65
N PRO A 40 -1.41 -19.72 -9.96
CA PRO A 40 -0.99 -20.66 -8.94
C PRO A 40 0.29 -20.19 -8.25
N MET A 41 0.42 -20.48 -6.96
CA MET A 41 1.60 -20.15 -6.15
C MET A 41 2.19 -21.38 -5.44
N ASP A 42 1.82 -22.56 -5.92
CA ASP A 42 2.32 -23.86 -5.45
C ASP A 42 3.45 -24.40 -6.34
N THR A 43 4.22 -25.36 -5.83
CA THR A 43 5.32 -25.99 -6.57
C THR A 43 4.85 -26.99 -7.62
N ASP A 44 3.56 -27.30 -7.72
CA ASP A 44 3.06 -28.24 -8.74
C ASP A 44 2.97 -27.53 -10.10
N PHE A 45 2.55 -26.26 -10.10
CA PHE A 45 2.34 -25.48 -11.32
C PHE A 45 3.24 -24.25 -11.47
N GLN A 46 3.80 -23.70 -10.39
CA GLN A 46 4.54 -22.44 -10.46
C GLN A 46 6.01 -22.55 -10.05
N ASP A 47 6.55 -23.76 -9.90
CA ASP A 47 7.91 -24.03 -9.39
C ASP A 47 9.02 -23.22 -10.09
N GLU A 48 8.92 -23.07 -11.41
CA GLU A 48 9.89 -22.36 -12.26
C GLU A 48 9.55 -20.87 -12.43
N GLY A 49 8.29 -20.49 -12.28
CA GLY A 49 7.77 -19.15 -12.57
C GLY A 49 7.35 -18.36 -11.33
N ILE A 50 7.68 -18.83 -10.12
CA ILE A 50 7.13 -18.32 -8.86
C ILE A 50 7.44 -16.84 -8.64
N PHE A 51 8.64 -16.38 -9.02
CA PHE A 51 9.00 -14.98 -8.90
C PHE A 51 8.32 -14.15 -9.99
N GLU A 52 8.32 -14.62 -11.24
CA GLU A 52 7.66 -13.96 -12.37
C GLU A 52 6.15 -13.76 -12.14
N ALA A 53 5.51 -14.61 -11.33
CA ALA A 53 4.10 -14.45 -10.94
C ALA A 53 3.83 -13.12 -10.22
N TYR A 54 4.75 -12.64 -9.37
CA TYR A 54 4.60 -11.33 -8.71
C TYR A 54 4.69 -10.18 -9.71
N GLY A 55 5.52 -10.30 -10.74
CA GLY A 55 5.56 -9.34 -11.85
C GLY A 55 4.25 -9.29 -12.63
N LEU A 56 3.63 -10.44 -12.90
CA LEU A 56 2.31 -10.48 -13.53
C LEU A 56 1.25 -9.78 -12.66
N VAL A 57 1.25 -10.02 -11.34
CA VAL A 57 0.35 -9.31 -10.41
C VAL A 57 0.58 -7.81 -10.48
N TYR A 58 1.84 -7.36 -10.48
CA TYR A 58 2.19 -5.94 -10.61
C TYR A 58 1.70 -5.33 -11.94
N ASP A 59 1.90 -6.01 -13.07
CA ASP A 59 1.44 -5.57 -14.40
C ASP A 59 -0.10 -5.52 -14.50
N LEU A 60 -0.80 -6.47 -13.89
CA LEU A 60 -2.27 -6.45 -13.80
C LEU A 60 -2.75 -5.23 -13.03
N LEU A 61 -2.12 -4.93 -11.89
CA LEU A 61 -2.47 -3.77 -11.07
C LEU A 61 -2.17 -2.46 -11.80
N LEU A 62 -1.05 -2.34 -12.51
CA LEU A 62 -0.76 -1.20 -13.39
C LEU A 62 -1.80 -1.03 -14.51
N GLY A 63 -2.42 -2.12 -14.95
CA GLY A 63 -3.51 -2.13 -15.92
C GLY A 63 -4.91 -1.89 -15.34
N ASP A 64 -4.99 -1.42 -14.08
CA ASP A 64 -6.23 -1.21 -13.32
C ASP A 64 -7.09 -2.49 -13.17
N VAL A 65 -6.46 -3.66 -13.11
CA VAL A 65 -7.12 -4.95 -12.88
C VAL A 65 -6.98 -5.36 -11.41
N PRO A 66 -8.09 -5.42 -10.63
CA PRO A 66 -8.06 -5.93 -9.27
C PRO A 66 -7.61 -7.39 -9.17
N VAL A 67 -6.84 -7.71 -8.14
CA VAL A 67 -6.36 -9.08 -7.89
C VAL A 67 -6.65 -9.47 -6.43
N ALA A 68 -7.34 -10.59 -6.24
CA ALA A 68 -7.60 -11.15 -4.92
C ALA A 68 -6.47 -12.11 -4.51
N TRP A 69 -5.87 -11.87 -3.35
CA TRP A 69 -4.97 -12.82 -2.70
C TRP A 69 -5.79 -13.80 -1.86
N VAL A 70 -5.90 -15.05 -2.32
CA VAL A 70 -6.79 -16.03 -1.72
C VAL A 70 -5.99 -16.95 -0.81
N ILE A 71 -6.23 -16.84 0.49
CA ILE A 71 -5.52 -17.58 1.54
C ILE A 71 -6.54 -18.04 2.56
N LYS A 72 -6.61 -19.36 2.77
CA LYS A 72 -7.56 -19.93 3.72
C LYS A 72 -7.22 -19.55 5.15
N SER A 73 -8.20 -19.02 5.88
CA SER A 73 -8.03 -18.64 7.29
C SER A 73 -7.80 -19.86 8.19
N GLY A 74 -6.87 -19.72 9.15
CA GLY A 74 -6.52 -20.74 10.13
C GLY A 74 -5.84 -21.99 9.55
N LYS A 75 -5.25 -21.89 8.35
CA LYS A 75 -4.55 -23.01 7.71
C LYS A 75 -3.18 -23.27 8.34
N GLU A 76 -2.68 -24.50 8.22
CA GLU A 76 -1.28 -24.81 8.50
C GLU A 76 -0.42 -24.66 7.22
N LEU A 77 0.89 -24.57 7.38
CA LEU A 77 1.80 -24.45 6.23
C LEU A 77 1.66 -25.67 5.30
N GLY A 78 1.45 -25.43 4.01
CA GLY A 78 1.25 -26.47 2.99
C GLY A 78 -0.19 -26.99 2.89
N ASP A 79 -1.13 -26.46 3.67
CA ASP A 79 -2.56 -26.73 3.44
C ASP A 79 -3.07 -26.08 2.15
N VAL A 80 -4.12 -26.67 1.59
CA VAL A 80 -4.86 -26.15 0.43
C VAL A 80 -5.68 -24.93 0.82
N ASP A 81 -5.55 -23.87 0.03
CA ASP A 81 -6.31 -22.63 0.13
C ASP A 81 -7.73 -22.79 -0.43
N PHE A 82 -7.84 -23.32 -1.65
CA PHE A 82 -9.11 -23.71 -2.25
C PHE A 82 -8.90 -24.82 -3.29
N THR A 83 -9.99 -25.44 -3.72
CA THR A 83 -9.97 -26.48 -4.76
C THR A 83 -10.95 -26.14 -5.86
N THR A 84 -10.50 -26.19 -7.11
CA THR A 84 -11.37 -26.08 -8.28
C THR A 84 -10.83 -26.88 -9.46
N THR A 85 -11.64 -27.05 -10.49
CA THR A 85 -11.18 -27.53 -11.79
C THR A 85 -10.76 -26.36 -12.67
N ALA A 86 -9.73 -26.53 -13.50
CA ALA A 86 -9.26 -25.45 -14.36
C ALA A 86 -8.67 -25.95 -15.69
N THR A 87 -8.39 -25.02 -16.60
CA THR A 87 -7.60 -25.24 -17.81
C THR A 87 -6.42 -24.28 -17.80
N ASP A 88 -5.22 -24.73 -18.15
CA ASP A 88 -4.06 -23.85 -18.29
C ASP A 88 -4.26 -22.92 -19.49
N VAL A 89 -4.15 -21.61 -19.28
CA VAL A 89 -4.49 -20.57 -20.28
C VAL A 89 -3.62 -20.70 -21.51
N ARG A 90 -2.33 -20.98 -21.34
CA ARG A 90 -1.36 -21.01 -22.44
C ARG A 90 -1.43 -22.30 -23.25
N THR A 91 -1.42 -23.43 -22.57
CA THR A 91 -1.35 -24.76 -23.20
C THR A 91 -2.73 -25.30 -23.56
N MET A 92 -3.80 -24.72 -23.01
CA MET A 92 -5.17 -25.20 -23.08
C MET A 92 -5.33 -26.62 -22.52
N MET A 93 -4.38 -27.09 -21.71
CA MET A 93 -4.42 -28.41 -21.09
C MET A 93 -5.36 -28.39 -19.88
N ASP A 94 -6.17 -29.44 -19.77
CA ASP A 94 -7.01 -29.66 -18.59
C ASP A 94 -6.13 -29.90 -17.37
N VAL A 95 -6.27 -29.04 -16.36
CA VAL A 95 -5.61 -29.16 -15.06
C VAL A 95 -6.36 -30.19 -14.19
N GLY A 96 -7.65 -30.40 -14.46
CA GLY A 96 -8.53 -31.19 -13.61
C GLY A 96 -8.73 -30.53 -12.24
N SER A 97 -9.24 -31.30 -11.28
CA SER A 97 -9.45 -30.81 -9.91
C SER A 97 -8.11 -30.68 -9.19
N HIS A 98 -7.73 -29.45 -8.83
CA HIS A 98 -6.48 -29.14 -8.15
C HIS A 98 -6.70 -28.37 -6.86
N GLY A 99 -5.94 -28.71 -5.82
CA GLY A 99 -5.93 -27.99 -4.55
C GLY A 99 -4.78 -26.99 -4.55
N TYR A 100 -5.09 -25.72 -4.82
CA TYR A 100 -4.11 -24.65 -4.89
C TYR A 100 -3.58 -24.32 -3.49
N ARG A 101 -2.27 -24.13 -3.37
CA ARG A 101 -1.56 -23.85 -2.11
C ARG A 101 -0.69 -22.61 -2.25
N GLY A 102 -0.15 -22.16 -1.12
CA GLY A 102 0.83 -21.08 -1.08
C GLY A 102 0.25 -19.71 -1.40
N GLY A 103 -1.05 -19.49 -1.19
CA GLY A 103 -1.69 -18.20 -1.41
C GLY A 103 -1.78 -17.82 -2.90
N PRO A 104 -2.51 -18.59 -3.73
CA PRO A 104 -2.76 -18.24 -5.12
C PRO A 104 -3.45 -16.87 -5.26
N TRP A 105 -3.22 -16.23 -6.41
CA TRP A 105 -3.90 -14.99 -6.78
C TRP A 105 -5.06 -15.29 -7.73
N VAL A 106 -6.17 -14.58 -7.57
CA VAL A 106 -7.38 -14.79 -8.36
C VAL A 106 -7.88 -13.48 -8.95
N ILE A 107 -8.17 -13.49 -10.25
CA ILE A 107 -8.85 -12.41 -10.96
C ILE A 107 -10.28 -12.86 -11.18
N ASP A 108 -11.25 -12.10 -10.65
CA ASP A 108 -12.66 -12.41 -10.80
C ASP A 108 -13.08 -12.41 -12.27
N ALA A 109 -13.98 -13.33 -12.64
CA ALA A 109 -14.51 -13.46 -14.00
C ALA A 109 -15.01 -12.13 -14.61
N ALA A 110 -15.50 -11.18 -13.79
CA ALA A 110 -15.93 -9.86 -14.25
C ALA A 110 -14.81 -8.97 -14.81
N ASP A 111 -13.56 -9.24 -14.42
CA ASP A 111 -12.38 -8.45 -14.79
C ASP A 111 -11.47 -9.15 -15.80
N VAL A 112 -11.78 -10.40 -16.16
CA VAL A 112 -11.00 -11.21 -17.12
C VAL A 112 -10.89 -10.57 -18.51
N ASP A 113 -11.94 -9.89 -18.98
CA ASP A 113 -11.89 -9.15 -20.25
C ASP A 113 -10.78 -8.07 -20.28
N ALA A 114 -10.48 -7.46 -19.13
CA ALA A 114 -9.41 -6.47 -18.99
C ALA A 114 -8.06 -7.13 -18.71
N ALA A 115 -8.05 -8.24 -17.96
CA ALA A 115 -6.85 -8.97 -17.58
C ALA A 115 -6.22 -9.74 -18.75
N MET A 116 -7.02 -10.37 -19.61
CA MET A 116 -6.53 -11.34 -20.59
C MET A 116 -5.47 -10.78 -21.55
N PRO A 117 -5.59 -9.55 -22.11
CA PRO A 117 -4.54 -8.98 -22.94
C PRO A 117 -3.19 -8.82 -22.22
N ILE A 118 -3.21 -8.53 -20.91
CA ILE A 118 -2.00 -8.40 -20.07
C ILE A 118 -1.43 -9.79 -19.81
N VAL A 119 -2.28 -10.75 -19.41
CA VAL A 119 -1.90 -12.14 -19.14
C VAL A 119 -1.27 -12.79 -20.38
N GLU A 120 -1.90 -12.68 -21.54
CA GLU A 120 -1.37 -13.26 -22.78
C GLU A 120 -0.01 -12.67 -23.15
N ALA A 121 0.13 -11.34 -23.09
CA ALA A 121 1.41 -10.67 -23.35
C ALA A 121 2.50 -11.09 -22.35
N TRP A 122 2.15 -11.25 -21.08
CA TRP A 122 3.08 -11.71 -20.04
C TRP A 122 3.54 -13.14 -20.28
N LEU A 123 2.61 -14.07 -20.55
CA LEU A 123 2.91 -15.49 -20.76
C LEU A 123 3.77 -15.73 -22.01
N ASP A 124 3.62 -14.88 -23.03
CA ASP A 124 4.47 -14.87 -24.22
C ASP A 124 5.91 -14.43 -23.89
N ALA A 125 6.08 -13.45 -23.01
CA ALA A 125 7.38 -12.94 -22.60
C ALA A 125 8.07 -13.80 -21.53
N ASN A 126 7.29 -14.43 -20.64
CA ASN A 126 7.72 -15.12 -19.43
C ASN A 126 7.14 -16.55 -19.40
N PRO A 127 7.68 -17.49 -20.21
CA PRO A 127 7.10 -18.81 -20.40
C PRO A 127 7.22 -19.75 -19.18
N ASN A 128 7.85 -19.34 -18.09
CA ASN A 128 7.85 -20.15 -16.87
C ASN A 128 6.64 -19.83 -15.98
N THR A 129 5.97 -18.69 -16.22
CA THR A 129 4.74 -18.31 -15.53
C THR A 129 3.56 -19.16 -16.04
N ASN A 130 2.70 -19.63 -15.14
CA ASN A 130 1.44 -20.29 -15.49
C ASN A 130 0.25 -19.49 -14.95
N VAL A 131 -0.86 -19.56 -15.68
CA VAL A 131 -2.16 -19.00 -15.28
C VAL A 131 -3.21 -20.00 -15.73
N HIS A 132 -4.16 -20.28 -14.85
CA HIS A 132 -5.26 -21.18 -15.12
C HIS A 132 -6.58 -20.41 -15.21
N GLU A 133 -7.52 -20.91 -16.00
CA GLU A 133 -8.90 -20.44 -16.03
C GLU A 133 -9.80 -21.48 -15.34
N ALA A 134 -10.51 -21.08 -14.29
CA ALA A 134 -11.39 -21.95 -13.54
C ALA A 134 -12.55 -22.45 -14.42
N THR A 135 -12.78 -23.76 -14.48
CA THR A 135 -13.86 -24.36 -15.27
C THR A 135 -15.13 -24.63 -14.45
N ALA A 136 -15.09 -24.35 -13.15
CA ALA A 136 -16.22 -24.46 -12.23
C ALA A 136 -16.18 -23.32 -11.20
N ASP A 137 -17.35 -22.97 -10.66
CA ASP A 137 -17.47 -22.07 -9.53
C ASP A 137 -16.75 -22.67 -8.30
N PHE A 138 -16.13 -21.82 -7.49
CA PHE A 138 -15.45 -22.20 -6.26
C PHE A 138 -15.57 -21.10 -5.21
N GLU A 139 -15.17 -21.42 -3.98
CA GLU A 139 -15.12 -20.47 -2.87
C GLU A 139 -13.69 -20.43 -2.32
N GLY A 140 -13.24 -19.25 -1.90
CA GLY A 140 -11.95 -19.05 -1.25
C GLY A 140 -11.97 -17.80 -0.37
N ASP A 141 -11.20 -17.81 0.71
CA ASP A 141 -11.10 -16.67 1.61
C ASP A 141 -10.20 -15.60 1.00
N ILE A 142 -10.72 -14.40 0.75
CA ILE A 142 -9.92 -13.27 0.28
C ILE A 142 -9.19 -12.65 1.47
N SER A 143 -7.89 -12.88 1.56
CA SER A 143 -7.06 -12.28 2.60
C SER A 143 -6.75 -10.82 2.28
N ARG A 144 -6.46 -10.51 1.01
CA ARG A 144 -6.27 -9.13 0.51
C ARG A 144 -6.89 -8.96 -0.86
N LEU A 145 -7.45 -7.78 -1.12
CA LEU A 145 -7.85 -7.35 -2.46
C LEU A 145 -6.96 -6.19 -2.90
N LEU A 146 -6.07 -6.46 -3.85
CA LEU A 146 -5.13 -5.50 -4.41
C LEU A 146 -5.81 -4.71 -5.54
N ILE A 147 -5.62 -3.39 -5.52
CA ILE A 147 -6.31 -2.48 -6.45
C ILE A 147 -5.32 -1.58 -7.22
N ALA A 148 -4.15 -1.30 -6.65
CA ALA A 148 -3.14 -0.45 -7.27
C ALA A 148 -1.76 -1.09 -7.13
N ALA A 149 -0.87 -0.80 -8.09
CA ALA A 149 0.51 -1.21 -8.01
C ALA A 149 1.23 -0.37 -6.94
N PRO A 150 1.91 -0.97 -5.95
CA PRO A 150 2.61 -0.22 -4.93
C PRO A 150 3.75 0.60 -5.54
N THR A 151 3.92 1.86 -5.13
CA THR A 151 5.16 2.60 -5.40
C THR A 151 6.26 2.10 -4.47
N ILE A 152 7.43 1.78 -5.05
CA ILE A 152 8.51 1.10 -4.35
C ILE A 152 9.77 1.95 -4.42
N ALA A 153 10.43 2.16 -3.29
CA ALA A 153 11.75 2.76 -3.17
C ALA A 153 12.73 1.79 -2.50
N MET A 154 13.99 1.88 -2.89
CA MET A 154 15.09 1.09 -2.39
C MET A 154 16.22 1.99 -1.93
N MET A 155 16.74 1.73 -0.72
CA MET A 155 17.88 2.47 -0.21
C MET A 155 19.17 2.05 -0.91
N ALA A 156 19.93 3.01 -1.42
CA ALA A 156 21.28 2.82 -1.93
C ALA A 156 22.29 2.66 -0.78
N ASP A 157 22.12 1.62 0.02
CA ASP A 157 22.87 1.33 1.25
C ASP A 157 24.23 0.64 1.01
N GLY A 158 24.63 0.48 -0.26
CA GLY A 158 25.85 -0.22 -0.68
C GLY A 158 25.63 -1.70 -0.99
N ASN A 159 24.48 -2.26 -0.62
CA ASN A 159 24.07 -3.63 -0.93
C ASN A 159 22.68 -3.71 -1.58
N GLN A 160 22.18 -2.59 -2.11
CA GLN A 160 20.93 -2.50 -2.88
C GLN A 160 20.83 -3.53 -4.03
N LYS A 161 21.98 -4.04 -4.51
CA LYS A 161 22.05 -5.13 -5.49
C LYS A 161 21.26 -6.39 -5.08
N ILE A 162 21.06 -6.62 -3.78
CA ILE A 162 20.32 -7.76 -3.22
C ILE A 162 18.83 -7.60 -3.53
N ALA A 163 18.22 -6.53 -3.05
CA ALA A 163 16.84 -6.18 -3.37
C ALA A 163 16.60 -6.08 -4.89
N ARG A 164 17.53 -5.42 -5.61
CA ARG A 164 17.51 -5.34 -7.08
C ARG A 164 17.41 -6.70 -7.74
N LYS A 165 18.17 -7.70 -7.25
CA LYS A 165 18.13 -9.07 -7.78
C LYS A 165 16.75 -9.71 -7.58
N TYR A 166 16.11 -9.47 -6.44
CA TYR A 166 14.75 -9.94 -6.15
C TYR A 166 13.72 -9.30 -7.09
N MET A 167 13.77 -7.97 -7.27
CA MET A 167 12.90 -7.25 -8.19
C MET A 167 13.09 -7.71 -9.65
N GLN A 168 14.33 -7.96 -10.07
CA GLN A 168 14.67 -8.47 -11.40
C GLN A 168 14.23 -9.92 -11.65
N ALA A 169 14.27 -10.77 -10.62
CA ALA A 169 13.71 -12.11 -10.67
C ALA A 169 12.19 -12.07 -10.79
N ALA A 170 11.56 -11.16 -10.06
CA ALA A 170 10.12 -10.93 -10.13
C ALA A 170 9.65 -10.17 -11.37
N LYS A 171 10.56 -9.56 -12.14
CA LYS A 171 10.25 -8.68 -13.27
C LYS A 171 9.43 -7.44 -12.88
N ILE A 172 9.59 -6.94 -11.66
CA ILE A 172 8.95 -5.70 -11.22
C ILE A 172 9.91 -4.53 -11.54
N PRO A 173 9.51 -3.55 -12.36
CA PRO A 173 10.37 -2.43 -12.71
C PRO A 173 10.35 -1.31 -11.67
N ASP A 174 11.23 -0.33 -11.84
CA ASP A 174 11.10 0.96 -11.15
C ASP A 174 9.94 1.82 -11.72
N SER A 175 9.72 3.01 -11.17
CA SER A 175 8.67 3.94 -11.61
C SER A 175 8.82 4.47 -13.04
N GLN A 176 9.99 4.29 -13.66
CA GLN A 176 10.23 4.59 -15.08
C GLN A 176 9.99 3.38 -15.99
N LEU A 177 9.49 2.28 -15.41
CA LEU A 177 9.30 1.00 -16.06
C LEU A 177 10.62 0.37 -16.52
N ASP A 178 11.75 0.68 -15.86
CA ASP A 178 13.04 0.04 -16.11
C ASP A 178 13.26 -1.16 -15.18
N LEU A 179 13.36 -2.36 -15.76
CA LEU A 179 13.65 -3.60 -15.05
C LEU A 179 15.09 -3.65 -14.52
N ALA A 180 15.99 -2.79 -15.02
CA ALA A 180 17.38 -2.80 -14.59
C ALA A 180 17.57 -2.28 -13.17
N TRP A 181 16.66 -1.42 -12.66
CA TRP A 181 16.81 -0.76 -11.36
C TRP A 181 18.19 -0.11 -11.22
N ALA A 182 18.58 0.71 -12.20
CA ALA A 182 19.91 1.30 -12.25
C ALA A 182 20.22 2.12 -10.98
N ASP A 183 21.50 2.31 -10.65
CA ASP A 183 21.89 3.10 -9.47
C ASP A 183 21.45 4.57 -9.57
N ASP A 184 21.07 5.05 -10.76
CA ASP A 184 20.50 6.38 -11.00
C ASP A 184 18.98 6.39 -11.22
N SER A 185 18.31 5.26 -10.95
CA SER A 185 16.84 5.16 -10.89
C SER A 185 16.30 6.21 -9.91
N PRO A 186 15.16 6.86 -10.21
CA PRO A 186 14.55 7.80 -9.28
C PRO A 186 14.11 7.16 -7.96
N ASP A 187 13.92 5.84 -7.94
CA ASP A 187 13.45 5.10 -6.77
C ASP A 187 14.59 4.42 -6.00
N MET A 188 15.84 4.73 -6.39
CA MET A 188 17.05 4.32 -5.69
C MET A 188 17.54 5.49 -4.84
N LEU A 189 17.08 5.55 -3.59
CA LEU A 189 17.29 6.69 -2.70
C LEU A 189 18.58 6.53 -1.92
N ASP A 190 19.50 7.50 -2.01
CA ASP A 190 20.68 7.50 -1.15
C ASP A 190 20.35 7.97 0.30
N PRO A 191 21.21 7.70 1.29
CA PRO A 191 20.93 8.08 2.68
C PRO A 191 20.70 9.58 2.90
N ALA A 192 21.28 10.45 2.07
CA ALA A 192 21.08 11.89 2.17
C ALA A 192 19.76 12.34 1.51
N GLU A 193 19.29 11.62 0.50
CA GLU A 193 17.95 11.79 -0.05
C GLU A 193 16.89 11.34 0.96
N VAL A 194 17.10 10.21 1.64
CA VAL A 194 16.19 9.73 2.69
C VAL A 194 16.17 10.67 3.89
N SER A 195 17.34 11.12 4.38
CA SER A 195 17.41 11.98 5.57
C SER A 195 16.98 13.42 5.34
N GLY A 196 16.90 13.85 4.08
CA GLY A 196 16.63 15.24 3.74
C GLY A 196 17.63 16.26 4.32
N PRO A 197 17.35 17.56 4.18
CA PRO A 197 18.25 18.64 4.59
C PRO A 197 18.12 19.10 6.06
N ASP A 198 17.06 18.76 6.81
CA ASP A 198 16.81 19.22 8.18
C ASP A 198 16.63 18.06 9.17
N ASP A 199 17.64 17.89 10.02
CA ASP A 199 17.75 16.88 11.08
C ASP A 199 16.83 17.11 12.31
N LEU A 200 15.87 18.04 12.22
CA LEU A 200 14.76 18.20 13.16
C LEU A 200 13.39 17.95 12.53
N ASN A 201 13.34 17.84 11.21
CA ASN A 201 12.11 17.69 10.45
C ASN A 201 12.07 16.35 9.72
N HIS A 202 11.55 15.33 10.40
CA HIS A 202 11.58 13.94 9.95
C HIS A 202 10.62 13.59 8.80
N HIS A 203 10.22 14.58 8.00
CA HIS A 203 9.43 14.37 6.78
C HIS A 203 9.89 15.27 5.63
N ASP A 204 11.16 15.64 5.60
CA ASP A 204 11.74 16.52 4.59
C ASP A 204 12.65 15.81 3.59
N GLY A 205 12.87 14.51 3.82
CA GLY A 205 13.47 13.54 2.90
C GLY A 205 12.65 13.26 1.64
N ALA A 206 13.16 12.34 0.83
CA ALA A 206 12.56 11.93 -0.44
C ALA A 206 11.42 10.91 -0.28
N LEU A 207 11.18 10.41 0.94
CA LEU A 207 10.02 9.56 1.24
C LEU A 207 8.70 10.34 1.23
N PHE A 208 8.78 11.67 1.32
CA PHE A 208 7.65 12.58 1.41
C PHE A 208 7.69 13.62 0.28
N ASP A 209 6.51 14.13 -0.08
CA ASP A 209 6.39 15.31 -0.92
C ASP A 209 6.50 16.63 -0.12
N GLU A 210 6.16 17.75 -0.75
CA GLU A 210 6.25 19.06 -0.11
C GLU A 210 5.17 19.33 0.94
N ASP A 211 4.09 18.54 0.95
CA ASP A 211 2.99 18.62 1.91
C ASP A 211 3.22 17.67 3.10
N GLY A 212 4.27 16.84 3.05
CA GLY A 212 4.61 15.84 4.06
C GLY A 212 3.83 14.53 3.90
N ASP A 213 3.21 14.31 2.74
CA ASP A 213 2.53 13.05 2.43
C ASP A 213 3.54 12.04 1.86
N PRO A 214 3.45 10.75 2.23
CA PRO A 214 4.32 9.72 1.66
C PRO A 214 4.10 9.54 0.16
N VAL A 215 5.19 9.48 -0.61
CA VAL A 215 5.14 9.24 -2.07
C VAL A 215 5.40 7.77 -2.43
N TYR A 216 5.89 6.98 -1.47
CA TYR A 216 6.13 5.54 -1.62
C TYR A 216 5.18 4.74 -0.75
N CYS A 217 4.70 3.62 -1.28
CA CYS A 217 4.01 2.59 -0.51
C CYS A 217 4.99 1.69 0.25
N GLN A 218 6.16 1.49 -0.35
CA GLN A 218 7.12 0.46 0.02
C GLN A 218 8.51 1.08 0.05
N PHE A 219 9.21 0.95 1.18
CA PHE A 219 10.62 1.31 1.30
C PHE A 219 11.42 0.13 1.84
N MET A 220 12.66 -0.05 1.37
CA MET A 220 13.48 -1.18 1.81
C MET A 220 14.95 -0.84 1.96
N SER A 221 15.60 -1.48 2.93
CA SER A 221 17.05 -1.48 3.10
C SER A 221 17.54 -2.91 3.37
N MET A 222 18.63 -3.31 2.71
CA MET A 222 19.14 -4.69 2.77
C MET A 222 20.37 -4.83 3.66
N HIS A 223 21.09 -3.74 3.91
CA HIS A 223 22.34 -3.82 4.67
C HIS A 223 22.86 -2.45 5.16
N TRP A 224 21.99 -1.48 5.45
CA TRP A 224 22.44 -0.24 6.06
C TRP A 224 23.15 -0.53 7.39
N GLY A 225 24.39 -0.04 7.55
CA GLY A 225 25.24 -0.41 8.67
C GLY A 225 24.90 0.35 9.95
N VAL A 226 24.94 -0.33 11.10
CA VAL A 226 24.69 0.29 12.42
C VAL A 226 25.55 1.54 12.65
N GLY A 227 26.85 1.47 12.36
CA GLY A 227 27.75 2.60 12.53
C GLY A 227 27.52 3.74 11.52
N ASP A 228 26.78 3.51 10.44
CA ASP A 228 26.36 4.56 9.51
C ASP A 228 25.02 5.16 9.93
N ALA A 229 24.10 4.37 10.48
CA ALA A 229 22.89 4.83 11.15
C ALA A 229 23.22 5.71 12.38
N GLU A 230 24.21 5.35 13.19
CA GLU A 230 24.68 6.19 14.32
C GLU A 230 25.25 7.54 13.86
N LYS A 231 25.86 7.60 12.67
CA LYS A 231 26.39 8.85 12.10
C LYS A 231 25.31 9.70 11.44
N ASN A 232 24.27 9.07 10.92
CA ASN A 232 23.13 9.74 10.30
C ASN A 232 21.81 9.17 10.88
N PRO A 233 21.49 9.49 12.14
CA PRO A 233 20.29 8.95 12.81
C PRO A 233 18.98 9.44 12.15
N GLU A 234 19.06 10.52 11.38
CA GLU A 234 17.93 11.11 10.68
C GLU A 234 17.29 10.16 9.67
N VAL A 235 18.07 9.26 9.04
CA VAL A 235 17.50 8.23 8.16
C VAL A 235 16.50 7.35 8.90
N VAL A 236 16.81 6.97 10.14
CA VAL A 236 15.91 6.14 10.98
C VAL A 236 14.72 6.99 11.45
N ALA A 237 14.93 8.27 11.74
CA ALA A 237 13.86 9.18 12.12
C ALA A 237 12.82 9.38 11.00
N GLU A 238 13.29 9.62 9.77
CA GLU A 238 12.47 9.74 8.56
C GLU A 238 11.70 8.45 8.24
N VAL A 239 12.35 7.29 8.33
CA VAL A 239 11.66 6.00 8.14
C VAL A 239 10.62 5.75 9.23
N ARG A 240 10.88 6.17 10.48
CA ARG A 240 9.88 6.09 11.55
C ARG A 240 8.66 6.96 11.24
N GLU A 241 8.87 8.21 10.82
CA GLU A 241 7.77 9.12 10.45
C GLU A 241 7.00 8.57 9.24
N PHE A 242 7.70 7.96 8.27
CA PHE A 242 7.09 7.33 7.10
C PHE A 242 6.13 6.21 7.52
N LEU A 243 6.51 5.44 8.55
CA LEU A 243 5.72 4.39 9.16
C LEU A 243 4.60 4.88 10.09
N THR A 244 4.41 6.19 10.27
CA THR A 244 3.17 6.72 10.89
C THR A 244 2.00 6.77 9.92
N HIS A 245 2.28 6.55 8.63
CA HIS A 245 1.31 6.41 7.55
C HIS A 245 1.15 4.93 7.17
N PRO A 246 0.07 4.53 6.46
CA PRO A 246 -0.17 3.13 6.09
C PRO A 246 0.72 2.65 4.92
N THR A 247 2.02 2.70 5.15
CA THR A 247 3.12 2.31 4.26
C THR A 247 3.77 1.03 4.79
N HIS A 248 4.82 0.55 4.11
CA HIS A 248 5.60 -0.59 4.59
C HIS A 248 7.10 -0.36 4.46
N PHE A 249 7.83 -0.84 5.46
CA PHE A 249 9.28 -0.86 5.50
C PHE A 249 9.79 -2.30 5.62
N PHE A 250 10.67 -2.70 4.71
CA PHE A 250 11.37 -3.97 4.76
C PHE A 250 12.84 -3.77 5.11
N ALA A 251 13.35 -4.55 6.06
CA ALA A 251 14.78 -4.64 6.34
C ALA A 251 15.29 -6.10 6.37
N GLU A 252 16.50 -6.30 5.86
CA GLU A 252 17.24 -7.58 5.93
C GLU A 252 18.64 -7.36 6.50
N CYS A 253 19.20 -8.40 7.12
CA CYS A 253 20.56 -8.41 7.67
C CYS A 253 20.82 -7.18 8.58
N GLN A 254 21.98 -6.52 8.43
CA GLN A 254 22.39 -5.38 9.26
C GLN A 254 21.41 -4.20 9.27
N ALA A 255 20.58 -4.05 8.24
CA ALA A 255 19.58 -2.99 8.24
C ALA A 255 18.59 -3.20 9.40
N VAL A 256 18.22 -4.44 9.73
CA VAL A 256 17.32 -4.71 10.86
C VAL A 256 17.89 -4.14 12.15
N ASN A 257 19.14 -4.44 12.49
CA ASN A 257 19.80 -3.89 13.67
C ASN A 257 19.98 -2.37 13.58
N ALA A 258 20.33 -1.84 12.41
CA ALA A 258 20.51 -0.40 12.23
C ALA A 258 19.24 0.41 12.48
N PHE A 259 18.07 -0.09 12.04
CA PHE A 259 16.79 0.58 12.24
C PHE A 259 16.16 0.22 13.60
N GLU A 260 16.20 -1.04 14.02
CA GLU A 260 15.55 -1.47 15.25
C GLU A 260 16.31 -1.04 16.51
N ASN A 261 17.66 -1.07 16.52
CA ASN A 261 18.43 -0.87 17.75
C ASN A 261 18.92 0.58 17.96
N LEU A 262 18.57 1.52 17.07
CA LEU A 262 19.05 2.90 17.16
C LEU A 262 18.21 3.77 18.09
N ASP A 263 18.70 4.07 19.29
CA ASP A 263 18.09 5.07 20.19
C ASP A 263 18.34 6.51 19.68
N PRO A 264 17.34 7.41 19.61
CA PRO A 264 15.95 7.25 20.09
C PRO A 264 14.91 6.91 19.00
N HIS A 265 15.30 6.78 17.75
CA HIS A 265 14.35 6.72 16.63
C HIS A 265 13.84 5.31 16.29
N GLY A 266 14.63 4.28 16.62
CA GLY A 266 14.34 2.88 16.36
C GLY A 266 13.29 2.26 17.27
N PHE A 267 13.50 1.00 17.63
CA PHE A 267 12.60 0.17 18.44
C PHE A 267 11.21 0.10 17.83
N TYR A 268 11.08 -0.31 16.57
CA TYR A 268 9.79 -0.33 15.88
C TYR A 268 8.90 -1.45 16.40
N LEU A 269 9.46 -2.65 16.57
CA LEU A 269 8.73 -3.87 16.95
C LEU A 269 9.01 -4.33 18.39
N THR A 270 10.09 -3.83 19.00
CA THR A 270 10.60 -4.23 20.31
C THR A 270 10.63 -3.05 21.29
N GLU A 271 10.75 -3.33 22.59
CA GLU A 271 10.92 -2.28 23.60
C GLU A 271 12.37 -1.77 23.69
N HIS A 272 13.36 -2.66 23.53
CA HIS A 272 14.78 -2.34 23.74
C HIS A 272 15.73 -2.91 22.67
N GLY A 273 15.20 -3.32 21.51
CA GLY A 273 15.97 -3.84 20.39
C GLY A 273 16.20 -5.35 20.44
N PHE A 274 17.03 -5.82 19.52
CA PHE A 274 17.45 -7.22 19.36
C PHE A 274 18.89 -7.47 19.80
N GLU A 275 19.11 -8.66 20.34
CA GLU A 275 20.39 -9.35 20.32
C GLU A 275 20.52 -10.18 19.02
N ILE A 276 21.71 -10.25 18.46
CA ILE A 276 21.95 -11.04 17.24
C ILE A 276 22.12 -12.51 17.60
N GLY A 277 21.20 -13.34 17.10
CA GLY A 277 21.14 -14.78 17.31
C GLY A 277 22.00 -15.58 16.33
N ASP A 278 22.20 -16.85 16.65
CA ASP A 278 22.77 -17.82 15.71
C ASP A 278 21.70 -18.25 14.69
N GLY A 279 22.12 -18.57 13.46
CA GLY A 279 21.20 -19.06 12.42
C GLY A 279 20.56 -20.40 12.81
N PRO A 280 19.22 -20.51 12.88
CA PRO A 280 18.52 -21.76 13.18
C PRO A 280 18.79 -22.84 12.14
N LYS A 281 18.65 -24.10 12.55
CA LYS A 281 18.76 -25.27 11.65
C LYS A 281 17.43 -25.93 11.34
N GLU A 282 16.47 -25.73 12.23
CA GLU A 282 15.12 -26.28 12.20
C GLU A 282 14.18 -25.14 12.58
N TYR A 283 12.99 -25.12 11.99
CA TYR A 283 12.10 -23.97 12.09
C TYR A 283 10.71 -24.37 12.60
N THR A 284 10.08 -23.46 13.34
CA THR A 284 8.64 -23.45 13.58
C THR A 284 8.01 -22.36 12.73
N PHE A 285 6.98 -22.71 11.98
CA PHE A 285 6.20 -21.77 11.17
C PHE A 285 4.93 -21.40 11.94
N LEU A 286 4.65 -20.10 12.01
CA LEU A 286 3.52 -19.52 12.71
C LEU A 286 2.71 -18.68 11.71
N GLN A 287 1.42 -18.48 11.95
CA GLN A 287 0.57 -17.62 11.11
C GLN A 287 0.61 -17.98 9.61
N ALA A 288 0.46 -19.27 9.28
CA ALA A 288 0.55 -19.73 7.89
C ALA A 288 -0.61 -19.26 6.99
N ASP A 289 -1.64 -18.65 7.57
CA ASP A 289 -2.76 -17.99 6.92
C ASP A 289 -2.53 -16.49 6.64
N GLU A 290 -1.36 -15.95 7.01
CA GLU A 290 -1.01 -14.56 6.71
C GLU A 290 -0.33 -14.40 5.34
N PRO A 291 -0.63 -13.33 4.58
CA PRO A 291 0.02 -13.05 3.29
C PRO A 291 1.55 -13.11 3.30
N PHE A 292 2.15 -12.60 4.38
CA PHE A 292 3.61 -12.56 4.54
C PHE A 292 4.26 -13.93 4.69
N ASN A 293 3.52 -14.95 5.12
CA ASN A 293 4.06 -16.30 5.37
C ASN A 293 3.58 -17.34 4.35
N GLN A 294 3.14 -16.88 3.17
CA GLN A 294 2.72 -17.78 2.09
C GLN A 294 3.91 -18.45 1.41
N MET A 295 4.04 -19.75 1.61
CA MET A 295 5.06 -20.62 1.01
C MET A 295 4.45 -22.00 0.67
N ASP A 296 5.07 -22.69 -0.29
CA ASP A 296 4.85 -24.11 -0.58
C ASP A 296 6.23 -24.71 -0.86
N GLY A 297 6.68 -25.69 -0.06
CA GLY A 297 8.02 -26.26 -0.12
C GLY A 297 8.86 -26.08 1.15
N GLU A 298 10.13 -26.46 1.08
CA GLU A 298 11.08 -26.37 2.20
C GLU A 298 11.67 -24.95 2.29
N PHE A 299 11.78 -24.42 3.51
CA PHE A 299 12.47 -23.16 3.80
C PHE A 299 13.84 -23.44 4.40
N GLN A 300 14.87 -22.77 3.88
CA GLN A 300 16.20 -22.74 4.46
C GLN A 300 16.66 -21.29 4.60
N SER A 301 17.01 -20.89 5.83
CA SER A 301 17.66 -19.60 6.05
C SER A 301 19.08 -19.59 5.48
N VAL A 302 19.55 -18.41 5.10
CA VAL A 302 20.93 -18.18 4.68
C VAL A 302 21.75 -17.60 5.83
N GLY A 303 23.07 -17.73 5.74
CA GLY A 303 23.96 -17.06 6.68
C GLY A 303 23.94 -15.54 6.52
N GLY A 304 24.81 -14.86 7.25
CA GLY A 304 24.92 -13.40 7.24
C GLY A 304 25.60 -12.94 8.51
N SER A 305 25.81 -11.63 8.67
CA SER A 305 26.22 -11.09 9.99
C SER A 305 25.07 -11.16 11.00
N GLU A 306 23.82 -11.17 10.53
CA GLU A 306 22.61 -11.16 11.35
C GLU A 306 21.61 -12.21 10.84
N PRO A 307 21.84 -13.50 11.14
CA PRO A 307 21.04 -14.60 10.58
C PRO A 307 19.69 -14.81 11.28
N ALA A 308 19.56 -14.33 12.52
CA ALA A 308 18.35 -14.38 13.33
C ALA A 308 18.42 -13.37 14.49
N TYR A 309 17.29 -13.09 15.12
CA TYR A 309 17.16 -12.07 16.16
C TYR A 309 16.56 -12.65 17.43
N THR A 310 17.11 -12.24 18.58
CA THR A 310 16.68 -12.67 19.90
C THR A 310 16.34 -11.45 20.74
N LEU A 311 15.26 -11.50 21.52
CA LEU A 311 14.92 -10.43 22.45
C LEU A 311 15.80 -10.53 23.70
N PRO A 312 16.18 -9.39 24.32
CA PRO A 312 16.83 -9.38 25.63
C PRO A 312 16.05 -10.19 26.67
N ASP A 313 16.76 -10.74 27.65
CA ASP A 313 16.15 -11.53 28.73
C ASP A 313 15.02 -10.78 29.45
N GLY A 314 13.79 -11.25 29.29
CA GLY A 314 12.60 -10.70 29.94
C GLY A 314 11.80 -9.70 29.09
N ASP A 315 12.28 -9.37 27.89
CA ASP A 315 11.57 -8.53 26.93
C ASP A 315 10.49 -9.30 26.16
N SER A 316 9.63 -8.53 25.51
CA SER A 316 8.62 -9.03 24.59
C SER A 316 8.49 -8.10 23.38
N TYR A 317 8.02 -8.66 22.27
CA TYR A 317 7.52 -7.85 21.16
C TYR A 317 6.36 -6.95 21.62
N LYS A 318 6.23 -5.79 20.98
CA LYS A 318 5.15 -4.84 21.25
C LYS A 318 3.77 -5.38 20.85
N ALA A 319 3.71 -6.33 19.91
CA ALA A 319 2.49 -7.03 19.49
C ALA A 319 2.67 -8.55 19.48
N SER A 320 1.58 -9.28 19.76
CA SER A 320 1.58 -10.72 19.99
C SER A 320 1.09 -11.53 18.79
N ASP A 321 1.71 -11.38 17.63
CA ASP A 321 1.41 -12.14 16.41
C ASP A 321 2.43 -11.89 15.28
N ILE A 322 3.53 -11.18 15.58
CA ILE A 322 4.40 -10.65 14.53
C ILE A 322 5.42 -11.66 14.01
N VAL A 323 5.69 -12.75 14.75
CA VAL A 323 6.72 -13.73 14.38
C VAL A 323 6.11 -14.81 13.49
N MET A 324 6.70 -15.02 12.33
CA MET A 324 6.25 -15.94 11.29
C MET A 324 7.13 -17.20 11.20
N ILE A 325 8.44 -17.03 11.41
CA ILE A 325 9.43 -18.12 11.41
C ILE A 325 10.37 -17.93 12.59
N THR A 326 10.49 -18.97 13.43
CA THR A 326 11.37 -19.00 14.61
C THR A 326 12.10 -20.34 14.72
N GLU A 327 13.11 -20.45 15.58
CA GLU A 327 13.82 -21.70 15.81
C GLU A 327 12.89 -22.80 16.37
N ALA A 328 13.05 -24.02 15.86
CA ALA A 328 12.26 -25.14 16.34
C ALA A 328 12.57 -25.48 17.80
N GLY A 329 11.52 -25.52 18.63
CA GLY A 329 11.62 -25.91 20.03
C GLY A 329 11.99 -24.77 20.99
N THR A 330 12.07 -23.53 20.50
CA THR A 330 12.19 -22.31 21.32
C THR A 330 10.86 -21.53 21.32
N PRO A 331 10.61 -20.68 22.33
CA PRO A 331 9.52 -19.70 22.24
C PRO A 331 9.86 -18.57 21.25
N THR A 332 8.84 -17.87 20.76
CA THR A 332 9.01 -16.58 20.06
C THR A 332 9.88 -15.63 20.88
N GLY A 333 10.74 -14.88 20.21
CA GLY A 333 11.75 -14.01 20.80
C GLY A 333 13.12 -14.67 20.92
N VAL A 334 13.31 -15.88 20.41
CA VAL A 334 14.59 -16.62 20.47
C VAL A 334 14.94 -17.15 19.07
N ASN A 335 15.95 -16.54 18.46
CA ASN A 335 16.40 -16.81 17.09
C ASN A 335 15.24 -16.77 16.07
N ASP A 336 14.44 -15.70 16.14
CA ASP A 336 13.41 -15.41 15.16
C ASP A 336 14.03 -14.96 13.83
N VAL A 337 13.47 -15.42 12.71
CA VAL A 337 14.04 -15.23 11.36
C VAL A 337 13.16 -14.33 10.50
N TRP A 338 11.83 -14.43 10.61
CA TRP A 338 10.90 -13.64 9.82
C TRP A 338 9.84 -13.05 10.75
N MET A 339 9.79 -11.72 10.81
CA MET A 339 8.84 -10.98 11.63
C MET A 339 8.19 -9.86 10.83
N THR A 340 6.90 -9.64 11.03
CA THR A 340 6.17 -8.53 10.41
C THR A 340 5.10 -8.00 11.36
N GLY A 341 5.04 -6.68 11.55
CA GLY A 341 4.10 -6.05 12.47
C GLY A 341 3.97 -4.54 12.24
N ASN A 342 2.92 -3.94 12.79
CA ASN A 342 2.74 -2.49 12.71
C ASN A 342 3.72 -1.74 13.63
N LEU A 343 4.11 -0.54 13.23
CA LEU A 343 4.92 0.36 14.06
C LEU A 343 4.34 0.47 15.48
N ASP A 344 5.21 0.32 16.48
CA ASP A 344 4.88 0.39 17.91
C ASP A 344 3.80 -0.60 18.40
N GLY A 345 3.45 -1.61 17.60
CA GLY A 345 2.38 -2.55 17.94
C GLY A 345 0.99 -1.90 18.01
N ILE A 346 0.78 -0.77 17.31
CA ILE A 346 -0.47 0.01 17.35
C ILE A 346 -1.70 -0.81 16.90
N CYS A 347 -1.48 -1.82 16.05
CA CYS A 347 -2.50 -2.75 15.56
C CYS A 347 -1.96 -4.19 15.53
N PRO A 348 -2.83 -5.23 15.63
CA PRO A 348 -2.45 -6.62 15.35
C PRO A 348 -1.82 -6.75 13.96
N ALA A 349 -0.86 -7.67 13.79
CA ALA A 349 -0.19 -7.88 12.50
C ALA A 349 -1.16 -8.35 11.40
N SER A 350 -2.17 -9.12 11.81
CA SER A 350 -3.18 -9.76 10.95
C SER A 350 -4.22 -8.82 10.34
N GLU A 351 -4.45 -7.65 10.94
CA GLU A 351 -5.43 -6.67 10.46
C GLU A 351 -4.77 -5.52 9.69
N GLY A 352 -5.52 -4.93 8.75
CA GLY A 352 -5.14 -3.69 8.09
C GLY A 352 -5.14 -2.53 9.10
N CYS A 353 -3.96 -1.94 9.33
CA CYS A 353 -3.84 -0.75 10.17
C CYS A 353 -3.70 0.46 9.26
N LEU A 354 -4.70 1.33 9.25
CA LEU A 354 -4.69 2.51 8.38
C LEU A 354 -4.05 3.75 9.04
N THR A 355 -3.63 3.60 10.29
CA THR A 355 -3.05 4.67 11.12
C THR A 355 -1.57 4.45 11.45
N ALA A 356 -0.97 3.38 10.92
CA ALA A 356 0.44 3.05 11.09
C ALA A 356 0.88 2.13 9.94
N GLY A 357 2.15 2.22 9.59
CA GLY A 357 2.79 1.40 8.60
C GLY A 357 3.30 0.09 9.21
N LYS A 358 3.59 -0.86 8.33
CA LYS A 358 4.12 -2.17 8.72
C LYS A 358 5.63 -2.24 8.53
N VAL A 359 6.25 -3.01 9.39
CA VAL A 359 7.68 -3.27 9.39
C VAL A 359 7.88 -4.77 9.23
N SER A 360 8.69 -5.18 8.26
CA SER A 360 9.09 -6.57 8.07
C SER A 360 10.60 -6.72 8.18
N TYR A 361 11.02 -7.67 9.01
CA TYR A 361 12.41 -7.99 9.26
C TYR A 361 12.71 -9.43 8.88
N LEU A 362 13.69 -9.60 8.01
CA LEU A 362 14.19 -10.90 7.56
C LEU A 362 15.65 -11.09 8.01
N GLY A 363 15.92 -12.18 8.72
CA GLY A 363 17.27 -12.61 9.06
C GLY A 363 17.99 -13.19 7.84
N GLY A 364 19.31 -13.24 7.89
CA GLY A 364 20.12 -13.76 6.79
C GLY A 364 20.60 -12.66 5.83
N HIS A 365 21.31 -13.07 4.78
CA HIS A 365 21.90 -12.18 3.79
C HIS A 365 21.89 -12.80 2.40
N GLU A 366 21.18 -12.16 1.47
CA GLU A 366 21.14 -12.49 0.04
C GLU A 366 20.62 -13.91 -0.24
N TYR A 367 19.34 -14.14 0.04
CA TYR A 367 18.59 -15.31 -0.42
C TYR A 367 18.72 -15.56 -1.95
N SER A 368 18.56 -16.82 -2.34
CA SER A 368 18.69 -17.25 -3.73
C SER A 368 17.49 -16.79 -4.58
N THR A 369 17.72 -16.60 -5.87
CA THR A 369 16.66 -16.41 -6.87
C THR A 369 16.60 -17.57 -7.86
N ASP A 370 17.28 -18.67 -7.55
CA ASP A 370 17.33 -19.84 -8.40
C ASP A 370 16.02 -20.61 -8.34
N VAL A 371 15.58 -21.06 -9.51
CA VAL A 371 14.41 -21.90 -9.73
C VAL A 371 14.85 -23.23 -10.37
N PRO A 372 14.10 -24.34 -10.19
CA PRO A 372 12.81 -24.45 -9.49
C PRO A 372 12.93 -24.24 -7.97
N ILE A 373 11.95 -23.55 -7.38
CA ILE A 373 11.96 -23.19 -5.94
C ILE A 373 11.97 -24.43 -5.04
N SER A 374 11.36 -25.53 -5.50
CA SER A 374 11.34 -26.83 -4.81
C SER A 374 12.71 -27.49 -4.63
N GLN A 375 13.72 -27.08 -5.40
CA GLN A 375 15.09 -27.58 -5.33
C GLN A 375 16.06 -26.60 -4.67
N ASN A 376 15.59 -25.38 -4.37
CA ASN A 376 16.39 -24.29 -3.83
C ASN A 376 15.67 -23.72 -2.59
N PRO A 377 15.70 -24.41 -1.43
CA PRO A 377 14.93 -24.01 -0.25
C PRO A 377 15.34 -22.63 0.32
N ASP A 378 16.53 -22.14 -0.04
CA ASP A 378 17.01 -20.79 0.27
C ASP A 378 16.49 -19.72 -0.69
N SER A 379 15.67 -20.04 -1.69
CA SER A 379 14.96 -19.04 -2.48
C SER A 379 13.57 -18.69 -1.92
N MET A 380 13.12 -19.42 -0.87
CA MET A 380 11.91 -19.06 -0.13
C MET A 380 12.03 -17.71 0.59
N GLY A 381 13.22 -17.29 1.04
CA GLY A 381 13.39 -15.94 1.61
C GLY A 381 13.12 -14.82 0.60
N THR A 382 13.51 -15.01 -0.67
CA THR A 382 13.11 -14.11 -1.77
C THR A 382 11.60 -14.05 -1.93
N ARG A 383 10.92 -15.20 -1.81
CA ARG A 383 9.44 -15.25 -1.84
C ARG A 383 8.82 -14.48 -0.67
N LEU A 384 9.35 -14.61 0.55
CA LEU A 384 8.89 -13.86 1.72
C LEU A 384 9.07 -12.34 1.54
N PHE A 385 10.21 -11.92 0.99
CA PHE A 385 10.43 -10.52 0.59
C PHE A 385 9.37 -10.06 -0.41
N LEU A 386 9.14 -10.80 -1.50
CA LEU A 386 8.17 -10.43 -2.53
C LEU A 386 6.72 -10.44 -2.01
N ASN A 387 6.36 -11.35 -1.10
CA ASN A 387 5.07 -11.33 -0.42
C ASN A 387 4.82 -9.99 0.29
N SER A 388 5.87 -9.45 0.94
CA SER A 388 5.74 -8.22 1.72
C SER A 388 5.46 -6.97 0.88
N LEU A 389 5.83 -6.96 -0.40
CA LEU A 389 5.62 -5.83 -1.31
C LEU A 389 4.14 -5.50 -1.54
N PHE A 390 3.25 -6.49 -1.43
CA PHE A 390 1.84 -6.35 -1.77
C PHE A 390 0.93 -6.17 -0.56
N GLU A 391 1.48 -5.92 0.63
CA GLU A 391 0.65 -5.79 1.83
C GLU A 391 0.41 -4.34 2.26
N ALA A 392 1.31 -3.41 1.92
CA ALA A 392 1.15 -1.99 2.28
C ALA A 392 -0.29 -1.52 1.98
N PRO A 393 -1.05 -1.04 2.98
CA PRO A 393 -2.47 -0.78 2.77
C PRO A 393 -2.76 0.21 1.66
N CYS A 394 -1.84 1.11 1.32
CA CYS A 394 -1.93 2.02 0.17
C CYS A 394 -2.08 1.32 -1.20
N ALA A 395 -1.78 0.02 -1.32
CA ALA A 395 -2.02 -0.79 -2.53
C ALA A 395 -3.31 -1.66 -2.45
N THR A 396 -3.93 -1.72 -1.28
CA THR A 396 -5.11 -2.54 -0.99
C THR A 396 -6.39 -1.72 -1.00
N LEU A 397 -7.55 -2.36 -1.20
CA LEU A 397 -8.85 -1.67 -1.22
C LEU A 397 -9.10 -0.82 0.03
N GLU A 398 -8.69 -1.31 1.20
CA GLU A 398 -8.97 -0.65 2.49
C GLU A 398 -8.13 0.61 2.72
N GLY A 399 -6.94 0.72 2.13
CA GLY A 399 -6.08 1.90 2.26
C GLY A 399 -6.15 2.87 1.09
N LEU A 400 -7.13 2.74 0.19
CA LEU A 400 -7.34 3.71 -0.89
C LEU A 400 -8.06 4.99 -0.41
N PRO A 401 -7.75 6.15 -1.01
CA PRO A 401 -8.58 7.34 -0.85
C PRO A 401 -10.01 7.10 -1.37
N VAL A 402 -11.00 7.69 -0.70
CA VAL A 402 -12.41 7.57 -1.07
C VAL A 402 -12.93 8.97 -1.37
N LEU A 403 -12.96 9.31 -2.66
CA LEU A 403 -13.37 10.64 -3.09
C LEU A 403 -14.87 10.70 -3.41
N THR A 404 -15.50 11.75 -2.94
CA THR A 404 -16.88 12.14 -3.29
C THR A 404 -16.83 13.38 -4.16
N VAL A 405 -17.66 13.41 -5.20
CA VAL A 405 -17.79 14.54 -6.11
C VAL A 405 -19.28 14.74 -6.38
N ASP A 406 -19.81 15.89 -5.98
CA ASP A 406 -21.21 16.24 -6.15
C ASP A 406 -21.31 17.54 -6.94
N LYS A 407 -22.20 17.54 -7.92
CA LYS A 407 -22.35 18.65 -8.86
C LYS A 407 -23.77 19.18 -8.85
N SER A 408 -23.88 20.50 -8.82
CA SER A 408 -25.17 21.19 -8.82
C SER A 408 -25.20 22.34 -9.83
N ALA A 409 -26.40 22.54 -10.39
CA ALA A 409 -26.73 23.65 -11.27
C ALA A 409 -28.25 23.91 -11.17
N PRO A 410 -28.75 25.11 -11.51
CA PRO A 410 -30.18 25.36 -11.61
C PRO A 410 -30.84 24.38 -12.60
N ALA A 411 -31.97 23.79 -12.23
CA ALA A 411 -32.71 22.89 -13.13
C ALA A 411 -33.27 23.63 -14.37
N SER A 412 -33.50 24.93 -14.25
CA SER A 412 -33.89 25.81 -15.36
C SER A 412 -33.37 27.24 -15.16
N VAL A 413 -33.11 27.95 -16.25
CA VAL A 413 -32.75 29.37 -16.27
C VAL A 413 -33.54 30.12 -17.34
N ASP A 414 -33.92 31.35 -17.05
CA ASP A 414 -34.60 32.24 -18.01
C ASP A 414 -33.61 33.12 -18.80
N GLU A 415 -32.42 33.34 -18.23
CA GLU A 415 -31.31 34.08 -18.84
C GLU A 415 -30.24 33.09 -19.32
N PRO A 416 -29.46 33.41 -20.39
CA PRO A 416 -28.49 32.50 -20.98
C PRO A 416 -27.20 32.38 -20.14
N THR A 417 -27.29 32.31 -18.81
CA THR A 417 -26.14 32.19 -17.92
C THR A 417 -26.39 31.14 -16.87
N VAL A 418 -25.48 30.18 -16.76
CA VAL A 418 -25.54 29.08 -15.80
C VAL A 418 -24.26 29.06 -15.00
N VAL A 419 -24.40 28.88 -13.69
CA VAL A 419 -23.29 28.59 -12.79
C VAL A 419 -23.38 27.12 -12.43
N PHE A 420 -22.35 26.37 -12.78
CA PHE A 420 -22.14 25.01 -12.32
C PHE A 420 -21.25 25.04 -11.07
N THR A 421 -21.65 24.31 -10.04
CA THR A 421 -20.90 24.18 -8.78
C THR A 421 -20.53 22.72 -8.57
N VAL A 422 -19.30 22.46 -8.14
CA VAL A 422 -18.79 21.12 -7.83
C VAL A 422 -18.23 21.14 -6.42
N ASP A 423 -18.77 20.28 -5.57
CA ASP A 423 -18.30 19.96 -4.24
C ASP A 423 -17.47 18.68 -4.31
N TYR A 424 -16.32 18.65 -3.65
CA TYR A 424 -15.47 17.45 -3.58
C TYR A 424 -14.92 17.26 -2.17
N LYS A 425 -14.68 16.01 -1.80
CA LYS A 425 -14.09 15.66 -0.51
C LYS A 425 -13.47 14.27 -0.51
N ASN A 426 -12.34 14.13 0.18
CA ASN A 426 -11.78 12.84 0.54
C ASN A 426 -12.37 12.37 1.88
N GLU A 427 -13.13 11.28 1.82
CA GLU A 427 -13.71 10.59 2.97
C GLU A 427 -12.96 9.30 3.30
N GLY A 428 -11.90 9.02 2.57
CA GLY A 428 -11.07 7.84 2.75
C GLY A 428 -10.03 7.99 3.87
N PRO A 429 -9.35 6.89 4.18
CA PRO A 429 -8.34 6.81 5.24
C PRO A 429 -6.96 7.34 4.84
N THR A 430 -6.72 7.60 3.54
CA THR A 430 -5.42 8.03 3.01
C THR A 430 -5.54 9.21 2.08
N THR A 431 -4.44 9.94 1.90
CA THR A 431 -4.33 11.10 1.02
C THR A 431 -4.51 10.69 -0.44
N ALA A 432 -5.35 11.42 -1.18
CA ALA A 432 -5.37 11.35 -2.64
C ALA A 432 -4.32 12.28 -3.22
N LEU A 433 -3.30 11.73 -3.87
CA LEU A 433 -2.19 12.51 -4.41
C LEU A 433 -2.55 13.16 -5.73
N ALA A 434 -2.01 14.36 -5.99
CA ALA A 434 -2.11 15.06 -7.27
C ALA A 434 -3.54 15.13 -7.84
N ALA A 435 -4.53 15.46 -7.00
CA ALA A 435 -5.92 15.53 -7.38
C ALA A 435 -6.18 16.70 -8.34
N SER A 436 -6.96 16.45 -9.39
CA SER A 436 -7.33 17.43 -10.41
C SER A 436 -8.80 17.26 -10.80
N LEU A 437 -9.58 18.33 -10.74
CA LEU A 437 -10.98 18.33 -11.19
C LEU A 437 -11.06 18.84 -12.62
N ARG A 438 -11.70 18.07 -13.51
CA ARG A 438 -11.97 18.42 -14.90
C ARG A 438 -13.45 18.46 -15.18
N ASP A 439 -13.90 19.49 -15.88
CA ASP A 439 -15.31 19.66 -16.22
C ASP A 439 -15.49 20.08 -17.70
N PRO A 440 -15.92 19.17 -18.59
CA PRO A 440 -16.11 19.48 -19.99
C PRO A 440 -17.27 20.44 -20.17
N LEU A 441 -17.04 21.55 -20.90
CA LEU A 441 -18.09 22.50 -21.24
C LEU A 441 -19.23 21.78 -21.98
N PRO A 442 -20.49 21.95 -21.56
CA PRO A 442 -21.62 21.42 -22.32
C PRO A 442 -21.64 21.97 -23.74
N ALA A 443 -22.04 21.16 -24.71
CA ALA A 443 -22.15 21.61 -26.09
C ALA A 443 -23.11 22.81 -26.21
N GLY A 444 -22.73 23.82 -27.00
CA GLY A 444 -23.51 25.05 -27.16
C GLY A 444 -23.38 26.01 -25.97
N THR A 445 -22.24 25.97 -25.27
CA THR A 445 -21.92 26.91 -24.19
C THR A 445 -20.59 27.61 -24.43
N THR A 446 -20.46 28.81 -23.89
CA THR A 446 -19.23 29.60 -23.91
C THR A 446 -18.78 29.89 -22.47
N PHE A 447 -17.53 29.55 -22.15
CA PHE A 447 -16.94 29.81 -20.83
C PHE A 447 -16.86 31.32 -20.51
N VAL A 448 -17.20 31.68 -19.27
CA VAL A 448 -17.12 33.07 -18.77
C VAL A 448 -16.01 33.20 -17.75
N GLU A 449 -16.09 32.46 -16.65
CA GLU A 449 -15.15 32.51 -15.53
C GLU A 449 -15.21 31.22 -14.72
N ALA A 450 -14.17 30.98 -13.92
CA ALA A 450 -14.12 29.93 -12.92
C ALA A 450 -13.57 30.48 -11.59
N SER A 451 -14.02 29.92 -10.49
CA SER A 451 -13.54 30.23 -9.14
C SER A 451 -12.26 29.48 -8.80
N ALA A 452 -11.63 29.83 -7.67
CA ALA A 452 -10.49 29.12 -7.08
C ALA A 452 -9.31 28.83 -8.05
N GLY A 453 -9.07 29.72 -9.02
CA GLY A 453 -7.97 29.57 -9.97
C GLY A 453 -8.23 28.58 -11.11
N GLY A 454 -9.45 28.06 -11.26
CA GLY A 454 -9.82 27.21 -12.38
C GLY A 454 -9.59 27.89 -13.73
N MET A 455 -9.14 27.13 -14.71
CA MET A 455 -8.82 27.64 -16.04
C MET A 455 -9.45 26.79 -17.13
N LEU A 456 -9.84 27.42 -18.23
CA LEU A 456 -10.26 26.71 -19.42
C LEU A 456 -9.01 26.16 -20.15
N ASP A 457 -8.90 24.84 -20.23
CA ASP A 457 -7.90 24.14 -21.03
C ASP A 457 -8.60 23.32 -22.12
N GLY A 458 -8.43 23.73 -23.38
CA GLY A 458 -9.19 23.18 -24.49
C GLY A 458 -10.69 23.42 -24.33
N ALA A 459 -11.45 22.37 -24.05
CA ALA A 459 -12.89 22.39 -23.83
C ALA A 459 -13.30 22.06 -22.38
N ASP A 460 -12.34 21.92 -21.47
CA ASP A 460 -12.57 21.54 -20.09
C ASP A 460 -12.17 22.68 -19.15
N VAL A 461 -12.95 22.91 -18.10
CA VAL A 461 -12.51 23.74 -16.98
C VAL A 461 -11.76 22.85 -16.00
N VAL A 462 -10.53 23.23 -15.69
CA VAL A 462 -9.60 22.41 -14.88
C VAL A 462 -9.22 23.17 -13.61
N TRP A 463 -9.28 22.47 -12.48
CA TRP A 463 -8.72 22.88 -11.19
C TRP A 463 -7.66 21.88 -10.75
N ASP A 464 -6.44 22.36 -10.56
CA ASP A 464 -5.39 21.62 -9.86
C ASP A 464 -5.63 21.78 -8.36
N LEU A 465 -5.97 20.68 -7.69
CA LEU A 465 -6.32 20.66 -6.27
C LEU A 465 -5.13 20.29 -5.39
N GLY A 466 -4.02 19.81 -5.97
CA GLY A 466 -2.90 19.26 -5.21
C GLY A 466 -3.29 17.97 -4.47
N ASN A 467 -2.65 17.70 -3.34
CA ASN A 467 -3.05 16.59 -2.49
C ASN A 467 -4.37 16.88 -1.78
N LEU A 468 -5.20 15.86 -1.61
CA LEU A 468 -6.39 15.91 -0.76
C LEU A 468 -6.24 14.93 0.38
N GLY A 469 -5.82 15.43 1.53
CA GLY A 469 -5.64 14.67 2.75
C GLY A 469 -6.95 14.10 3.32
N VAL A 470 -6.83 13.33 4.39
CA VAL A 470 -7.98 12.69 5.05
C VAL A 470 -8.99 13.74 5.55
N GLY A 471 -10.22 13.68 5.04
CA GLY A 471 -11.29 14.59 5.42
C GLY A 471 -11.27 15.95 4.71
N GLU A 472 -10.25 16.24 3.91
CA GLU A 472 -10.12 17.48 3.16
C GLU A 472 -11.08 17.53 1.97
N GLY A 473 -11.47 18.74 1.59
CA GLY A 473 -12.41 18.98 0.51
C GLY A 473 -12.68 20.45 0.29
N GLY A 474 -13.47 20.74 -0.74
CA GLY A 474 -13.74 22.10 -1.15
C GLY A 474 -14.91 22.21 -2.11
N GLN A 475 -15.14 23.44 -2.57
CA GLN A 475 -16.16 23.76 -3.55
C GLN A 475 -15.55 24.68 -4.61
N VAL A 476 -15.78 24.34 -5.87
CA VAL A 476 -15.42 25.17 -7.02
C VAL A 476 -16.62 25.37 -7.94
N SER A 477 -16.52 26.33 -8.83
CA SER A 477 -17.61 26.69 -9.72
C SER A 477 -17.11 27.36 -10.98
N PHE A 478 -17.89 27.23 -12.05
CA PHE A 478 -17.66 27.97 -13.28
C PHE A 478 -18.97 28.45 -13.87
N THR A 479 -18.87 29.57 -14.59
CA THR A 479 -19.99 30.23 -15.25
C THR A 479 -19.83 30.05 -16.75
N VAL A 480 -20.92 29.69 -17.42
CA VAL A 480 -21.02 29.66 -18.88
C VAL A 480 -22.18 30.52 -19.36
N THR A 481 -22.08 31.01 -20.60
CA THR A 481 -23.25 31.46 -21.35
C THR A 481 -23.78 30.37 -22.26
N LEU A 482 -25.09 30.32 -22.44
CA LEU A 482 -25.77 29.35 -23.30
C LEU A 482 -26.05 29.97 -24.67
N ASP A 483 -25.65 29.30 -25.74
CA ASP A 483 -25.74 29.86 -27.10
C ASP A 483 -27.18 29.84 -27.65
N ASP A 484 -27.94 28.78 -27.34
CA ASP A 484 -29.29 28.54 -27.83
C ASP A 484 -30.21 27.93 -26.76
N ILE A 485 -31.52 28.05 -26.96
CA ILE A 485 -32.56 27.39 -26.14
C ILE A 485 -32.37 25.87 -26.21
N GLY A 486 -32.38 25.19 -25.07
CA GLY A 486 -32.15 23.75 -25.05
C GLY A 486 -31.97 23.16 -23.66
N GLU A 487 -31.55 21.90 -23.67
CA GLU A 487 -31.16 21.12 -22.49
C GLU A 487 -29.64 20.99 -22.45
N PHE A 488 -29.05 21.32 -21.29
CA PHE A 488 -27.61 21.29 -21.07
C PHE A 488 -27.31 20.31 -19.96
N LYS A 489 -26.54 19.27 -20.31
CA LYS A 489 -26.10 18.23 -19.39
C LYS A 489 -24.63 18.41 -19.05
N ASN A 490 -24.25 18.13 -17.81
CA ASN A 490 -22.87 18.31 -17.39
C ASN A 490 -22.51 17.37 -16.24
N VAL A 491 -21.33 16.76 -16.34
CA VAL A 491 -20.71 15.85 -15.38
C VAL A 491 -19.26 16.30 -15.23
N ALA A 492 -18.80 16.44 -13.99
CA ALA A 492 -17.39 16.68 -13.69
C ALA A 492 -16.69 15.34 -13.40
N THR A 493 -15.39 15.28 -13.62
CA THR A 493 -14.54 14.14 -13.26
C THR A 493 -13.39 14.63 -12.41
N LEU A 494 -13.20 14.03 -11.24
CA LEU A 494 -12.04 14.23 -10.39
C LEU A 494 -11.05 13.09 -10.66
N GLU A 495 -9.83 13.43 -11.01
CA GLU A 495 -8.70 12.53 -11.24
C GLU A 495 -7.73 12.61 -10.05
N TYR A 496 -7.15 11.49 -9.61
CA TYR A 496 -6.14 11.46 -8.54
C TYR A 496 -5.24 10.24 -8.68
N GLN A 497 -4.07 10.28 -8.05
CA GLN A 497 -3.09 9.19 -8.10
C GLN A 497 -3.13 8.35 -6.83
N VAL A 498 -2.95 7.04 -7.03
CA VAL A 498 -2.54 6.10 -5.98
C VAL A 498 -1.43 5.25 -6.56
N GLY A 499 -0.23 5.37 -5.99
CA GLY A 499 0.97 4.80 -6.60
C GLY A 499 1.19 5.34 -8.02
N LEU A 500 1.30 4.45 -9.00
CA LEU A 500 1.43 4.81 -10.43
C LEU A 500 0.08 4.81 -11.18
N ASN A 501 -1.01 4.42 -10.52
CA ASN A 501 -2.33 4.32 -11.12
C ASN A 501 -3.07 5.68 -11.05
N LEU A 502 -3.82 5.98 -12.12
CA LEU A 502 -4.68 7.17 -12.18
C LEU A 502 -6.13 6.76 -11.96
N PHE A 503 -6.69 7.18 -10.84
CA PHE A 503 -8.09 6.94 -10.49
C PHE A 503 -8.97 8.11 -10.89
N THR A 504 -10.25 7.81 -11.17
CA THR A 504 -11.25 8.83 -11.52
C THR A 504 -12.57 8.60 -10.80
N VAL A 505 -13.18 9.69 -10.34
CA VAL A 505 -14.53 9.72 -9.78
C VAL A 505 -15.37 10.76 -10.54
N ASP A 506 -16.47 10.30 -11.13
CA ASP A 506 -17.41 11.19 -11.80
C ASP A 506 -18.44 11.74 -10.81
N SER A 507 -18.83 12.99 -10.99
CA SER A 507 -19.97 13.57 -10.30
C SER A 507 -21.29 12.96 -10.75
N ASN A 508 -22.38 13.31 -10.08
CA ASN A 508 -23.72 13.17 -10.66
C ASN A 508 -23.85 14.01 -11.95
N GLU A 509 -24.77 13.61 -12.84
CA GLU A 509 -25.17 14.42 -13.99
C GLU A 509 -26.11 15.54 -13.54
N THR A 510 -25.81 16.77 -13.96
CA THR A 510 -26.73 17.90 -13.87
C THR A 510 -27.46 18.11 -15.19
N VAL A 511 -28.68 18.62 -15.12
CA VAL A 511 -29.50 18.96 -16.29
C VAL A 511 -30.09 20.36 -16.08
N THR A 512 -29.77 21.29 -16.97
CA THR A 512 -30.29 22.66 -16.96
C THR A 512 -31.05 22.95 -18.24
N LEU A 513 -32.28 23.44 -18.09
CA LEU A 513 -33.15 23.85 -19.18
C LEU A 513 -33.09 25.36 -19.39
N TYR A 514 -32.82 25.82 -20.63
CA TYR A 514 -32.84 27.24 -20.98
C TYR A 514 -33.90 27.55 -22.02
N GLY A 515 -34.78 28.51 -21.71
CA GLY A 515 -35.81 29.01 -22.63
C GLY A 515 -36.88 27.98 -23.03
N VAL A 516 -36.92 26.83 -22.37
CA VAL A 516 -37.98 25.83 -22.51
C VAL A 516 -38.87 25.85 -21.27
N ASP A 517 -40.17 26.02 -21.48
CA ASP A 517 -41.14 25.99 -20.38
C ASP A 517 -41.24 24.54 -19.88
N ALA A 518 -41.01 24.32 -18.58
CA ALA A 518 -40.97 22.99 -17.94
C ALA A 518 -42.27 22.18 -18.11
N THR A 519 -43.33 22.79 -18.66
CA THR A 519 -44.65 22.20 -18.91
C THR A 519 -44.93 21.78 -20.37
N THR A 520 -43.97 21.87 -21.28
CA THR A 520 -44.17 21.50 -22.71
C THR A 520 -43.25 20.39 -23.23
N GLY A 521 -42.79 19.50 -22.35
CA GLY A 521 -42.27 18.18 -22.71
C GLY A 521 -43.42 17.17 -22.79
N GLY A 522 -43.85 16.82 -24.01
CA GLY A 522 -44.77 15.72 -24.24
C GLY A 522 -44.23 14.39 -23.69
N SER A 523 -45.16 13.51 -23.31
CA SER A 523 -44.87 12.21 -22.73
C SER A 523 -43.88 11.38 -23.55
N ASP A 524 -42.73 11.08 -22.97
CA ASP A 524 -42.10 9.77 -23.10
C ASP A 524 -41.70 9.30 -21.70
N SER A 525 -42.72 8.79 -20.99
CA SER A 525 -42.51 7.96 -19.81
C SER A 525 -41.96 6.61 -20.27
N ALA A 526 -40.65 6.48 -20.36
CA ALA A 526 -39.99 5.19 -20.38
C ALA A 526 -40.02 4.59 -18.96
N SER A 527 -41.06 3.80 -18.74
CA SER A 527 -41.27 2.76 -17.73
C SER A 527 -40.04 2.36 -16.90
N ALA A 528 -39.98 2.84 -15.66
CA ALA A 528 -39.34 2.12 -14.58
C ALA A 528 -40.17 0.84 -14.32
N THR A 529 -39.66 -0.30 -14.79
CA THR A 529 -40.22 -1.61 -14.49
C THR A 529 -39.88 -1.93 -13.03
N ALA A 530 -40.78 -1.60 -12.11
CA ALA A 530 -40.78 -2.18 -10.78
C ALA A 530 -41.32 -3.61 -10.89
N THR A 531 -40.44 -4.60 -10.78
CA THR A 531 -40.82 -6.00 -10.66
C THR A 531 -41.33 -6.24 -9.23
N ASP A 532 -42.54 -6.77 -9.16
CA ASP A 532 -43.31 -7.12 -7.96
C ASP A 532 -42.84 -8.44 -7.32
N SER A 533 -43.09 -8.54 -6.00
CA SER A 533 -43.33 -9.75 -5.20
C SER A 533 -42.11 -10.59 -4.76
N SER A 534 -41.93 -10.95 -3.48
CA SER A 534 -42.93 -11.37 -2.49
C SER A 534 -42.34 -11.57 -1.08
N ALA A 535 -43.25 -11.69 -0.09
CA ALA A 535 -43.12 -12.36 1.21
C ALA A 535 -42.40 -11.58 2.35
N THR A 536 -42.95 -11.37 3.55
CA THR A 536 -44.21 -11.77 4.21
C THR A 536 -44.44 -10.81 5.38
N ALA A 537 -45.62 -10.23 5.47
CA ALA A 537 -46.09 -9.61 6.71
C ALA A 537 -46.78 -10.67 7.58
N THR A 538 -46.19 -10.96 8.74
CA THR A 538 -46.93 -11.54 9.88
C THR A 538 -47.38 -10.39 10.77
N GLY A 539 -48.64 -9.98 10.59
CA GLY A 539 -49.33 -9.16 11.57
C GLY A 539 -49.74 -10.01 12.78
N THR A 540 -49.62 -9.46 13.98
CA THR A 540 -50.54 -9.79 15.07
C THR A 540 -50.87 -8.51 15.83
N SER A 541 -52.17 -8.26 15.89
CA SER A 541 -52.89 -7.18 16.57
C SER A 541 -52.96 -7.41 18.08
N GLY A 542 -53.13 -6.34 18.86
CA GLY A 542 -53.47 -6.47 20.28
C GLY A 542 -53.57 -5.12 21.01
N SER A 543 -54.79 -4.65 21.20
CA SER A 543 -55.19 -3.37 21.75
C SER A 543 -54.94 -3.14 23.25
N ALA A 544 -54.63 -1.88 23.57
CA ALA A 544 -55.21 -0.99 24.60
C ALA A 544 -55.26 -1.35 26.11
N SER A 545 -55.12 -0.24 26.88
CA SER A 545 -55.40 0.02 28.32
C SER A 545 -54.19 -0.06 29.24
N GLY A 546 -53.91 0.86 30.16
CA GLY A 546 -54.57 2.11 30.53
C GLY A 546 -53.81 2.79 31.69
N THR A 547 -53.97 4.11 31.79
CA THR A 547 -53.98 4.96 33.01
C THR A 547 -52.86 4.85 34.05
N GLY A 548 -52.21 5.99 34.33
CA GLY A 548 -51.53 6.23 35.60
C GLY A 548 -50.67 7.50 35.60
N ALA A 549 -51.30 8.66 35.78
CA ALA A 549 -50.63 9.91 36.11
C ALA A 549 -50.87 10.26 37.58
N SER A 550 -49.81 10.61 38.31
CA SER A 550 -49.74 11.57 39.44
C SER A 550 -48.33 11.47 40.05
N ASP A 551 -47.57 12.57 39.99
CA ASP A 551 -47.16 13.43 41.14
C ASP A 551 -46.06 12.78 42.01
N SER A 552 -45.05 13.44 42.56
CA SER A 552 -44.46 14.79 42.57
C SER A 552 -43.29 14.73 43.59
N ALA A 553 -42.53 15.82 43.76
CA ALA A 553 -41.38 16.06 44.68
C ALA A 553 -40.03 15.58 44.12
N THR A 554 -39.06 16.40 43.71
CA THR A 554 -38.54 17.71 44.17
C THR A 554 -37.87 17.71 45.55
N SER A 555 -36.55 17.59 45.54
CA SER A 555 -35.53 18.28 46.37
C SER A 555 -34.17 17.77 45.88
N GLY A 556 -33.15 18.56 45.55
CA GLY A 556 -32.81 19.92 45.92
C GLY A 556 -31.45 19.92 46.63
N ALA A 557 -30.47 20.62 46.04
CA ALA A 557 -29.20 21.09 46.62
C ALA A 557 -28.13 20.01 46.95
N SER A 558 -26.82 20.21 46.75
CA SER A 558 -26.00 21.38 46.37
C SER A 558 -24.53 20.96 46.37
N ASP A 559 -23.70 21.64 45.54
CA ASP A 559 -22.37 22.21 45.84
C ASP A 559 -21.28 21.33 46.48
N SER A 560 -19.98 21.46 46.22
CA SER A 560 -19.09 22.43 45.55
C SER A 560 -17.69 21.83 45.73
N ALA A 561 -16.86 21.72 44.70
CA ALA A 561 -15.80 22.65 44.32
C ALA A 561 -14.57 22.73 45.25
N THR A 562 -13.46 23.12 44.60
CA THR A 562 -12.15 23.62 45.07
C THR A 562 -11.09 22.58 45.39
N ASP A 563 -9.80 22.81 45.19
CA ASP A 563 -8.93 23.71 44.39
C ASP A 563 -7.50 23.37 44.86
N SER A 564 -6.47 23.70 44.06
CA SER A 564 -5.18 24.30 44.48
C SER A 564 -3.90 23.72 43.83
N THR A 565 -3.41 24.49 42.84
CA THR A 565 -2.10 25.18 42.73
C THR A 565 -0.74 24.50 43.07
N ALA A 566 0.14 24.51 42.05
CA ALA A 566 1.49 25.11 41.92
C ALA A 566 2.72 24.66 42.78
N SER A 567 3.86 24.35 42.10
CA SER A 567 5.09 25.21 42.02
C SER A 567 6.43 24.45 41.78
N SER A 568 7.22 24.97 40.82
CA SER A 568 8.70 25.15 40.74
C SER A 568 9.72 24.00 40.89
N SER A 569 10.72 23.91 40.00
CA SER A 569 12.07 24.53 40.13
C SER A 569 13.09 24.01 39.09
N ALA A 570 14.09 24.85 38.78
CA ALA A 570 15.17 24.65 37.82
C ALA A 570 16.48 24.22 38.50
N THR A 571 17.39 23.54 37.77
CA THR A 571 18.84 23.65 38.01
C THR A 571 19.66 23.36 36.74
N ALA A 572 20.68 24.17 36.50
CA ALA A 572 21.72 24.01 35.49
C ALA A 572 23.04 23.56 36.16
N SER A 573 23.90 22.82 35.45
CA SER A 573 25.35 22.84 35.72
C SER A 573 26.18 22.52 34.48
N SER A 574 27.17 23.39 34.25
CA SER A 574 28.28 23.34 33.31
C SER A 574 29.42 22.41 33.73
N GLY A 575 30.18 21.86 32.78
CA GLY A 575 31.52 21.27 32.99
C GLY A 575 32.22 20.95 31.67
N ALA A 576 33.45 21.44 31.50
CA ALA A 576 34.21 21.52 30.25
C ALA A 576 35.27 20.42 30.05
N ASP A 577 35.71 20.29 28.79
CA ASP A 577 37.03 19.90 28.26
C ASP A 577 37.80 18.68 28.81
N SER A 578 38.08 17.72 27.93
CA SER A 578 39.47 17.32 27.65
C SER A 578 39.59 16.50 26.35
N ALA A 579 40.37 17.02 25.40
CA ALA A 579 40.90 16.30 24.25
C ALA A 579 42.07 15.39 24.67
N THR A 580 42.10 14.15 24.16
CA THR A 580 43.34 13.38 23.97
C THR A 580 43.22 12.45 22.77
N THR A 581 44.14 12.64 21.84
CA THR A 581 44.49 11.84 20.66
C THR A 581 45.26 10.56 21.00
N ALA A 582 44.89 9.42 20.40
CA ALA A 582 45.72 8.28 19.97
C ALA A 582 44.75 7.27 19.31
N GLY A 583 44.98 6.61 18.18
CA GLY A 583 46.20 6.29 17.46
C GLY A 583 46.25 4.77 17.21
N ALA A 584 45.89 4.35 15.99
CA ALA A 584 46.26 3.11 15.28
C ALA A 584 45.83 1.73 15.82
N GLY A 585 45.36 0.88 14.89
CA GLY A 585 45.22 -0.57 15.05
C GLY A 585 44.47 -1.20 13.88
N ASP A 586 45.15 -1.34 12.74
CA ASP A 586 44.75 -2.10 11.55
C ASP A 586 45.60 -3.39 11.55
N ASP A 587 44.94 -4.57 11.49
CA ASP A 587 45.53 -5.89 11.26
C ASP A 587 44.47 -6.65 10.41
N GLY A 588 44.67 -6.92 9.12
CA GLY A 588 45.64 -7.88 8.57
C GLY A 588 45.12 -9.31 8.81
N ASP A 589 44.71 -10.09 7.82
CA ASP A 589 45.65 -10.83 6.97
C ASP A 589 45.01 -11.40 5.70
N GLY A 590 45.56 -10.99 4.55
CA GLY A 590 45.42 -11.67 3.26
C GLY A 590 46.77 -12.24 2.82
N SER A 591 46.80 -13.53 2.47
CA SER A 591 47.98 -14.24 1.97
C SER A 591 48.37 -13.80 0.55
N GLY A 592 49.65 -13.50 0.35
CA GLY A 592 50.18 -12.93 -0.89
C GLY A 592 50.69 -13.91 -1.96
N CYS A 593 51.06 -13.34 -3.11
CA CYS A 593 52.35 -13.51 -3.81
C CYS A 593 52.23 -13.09 -5.29
N GLY A 594 53.11 -12.21 -5.76
CA GLY A 594 53.34 -12.03 -7.20
C GLY A 594 53.94 -10.68 -7.62
N CYS A 595 55.27 -10.56 -7.58
CA CYS A 595 56.03 -9.40 -8.06
C CYS A 595 56.11 -9.32 -9.59
N ARG A 596 55.98 -8.10 -10.16
CA ARG A 596 56.87 -7.56 -11.21
C ARG A 596 56.58 -6.07 -11.44
N GLY A 597 57.60 -5.23 -11.28
CA GLY A 597 57.51 -3.78 -11.49
C GLY A 597 57.99 -3.33 -12.87
N SER A 598 57.74 -2.05 -13.18
CA SER A 598 58.74 -1.08 -13.65
C SER A 598 58.06 0.27 -13.97
N ASP A 599 58.56 1.31 -13.30
CA ASP A 599 58.89 2.65 -13.79
C ASP A 599 57.89 3.52 -14.59
N GLY A 600 57.75 4.77 -14.12
CA GLY A 600 57.87 5.93 -15.03
C GLY A 600 56.87 7.07 -14.86
N ASP A 601 57.25 8.06 -14.04
CA ASP A 601 57.24 9.50 -14.33
C ASP A 601 55.97 10.21 -14.88
N ASN A 602 55.40 11.11 -14.06
CA ASN A 602 55.47 12.58 -14.21
C ASN A 602 54.23 13.28 -13.61
N GLY A 603 54.48 14.25 -12.74
CA GLY A 603 53.44 15.08 -12.13
C GLY A 603 52.96 16.24 -13.01
N TRP A 604 51.84 16.86 -12.61
CA TRP A 604 51.68 18.31 -12.45
C TRP A 604 50.30 18.66 -11.82
N LEU A 605 50.37 19.47 -10.75
CA LEU A 605 49.51 20.60 -10.38
C LEU A 605 47.96 20.48 -10.35
N ILE A 606 47.45 20.49 -9.11
CA ILE A 606 46.43 21.39 -8.52
C ILE A 606 45.48 22.11 -9.50
N LEU A 607 44.18 21.84 -9.38
CA LEU A 607 43.15 22.87 -9.13
C LEU A 607 41.87 22.24 -8.58
N GLY A 608 41.42 22.72 -7.42
CA GLY A 608 40.15 22.34 -6.81
C GLY A 608 38.95 22.99 -7.50
N GLY A 609 37.83 22.30 -7.42
CA GLY A 609 36.51 22.80 -7.78
C GLY A 609 35.46 21.85 -7.23
N LEU A 610 34.91 22.18 -6.06
CA LEU A 610 33.65 21.61 -5.59
C LEU A 610 32.57 21.93 -6.64
N LEU A 611 31.97 20.90 -7.22
CA LEU A 611 30.74 20.99 -7.99
C LEU A 611 29.66 20.30 -7.15
N LEU A 612 29.01 21.08 -6.28
CA LEU A 612 27.68 20.78 -5.76
C LEU A 612 26.70 20.83 -6.94
N VAL A 613 26.33 19.67 -7.48
CA VAL A 613 25.21 19.55 -8.40
C VAL A 613 23.96 19.42 -7.55
N ALA A 614 23.31 20.56 -7.26
CA ALA A 614 21.94 20.54 -6.76
C ALA A 614 21.04 20.00 -7.89
N ARG A 615 20.64 18.71 -7.80
CA ARG A 615 19.51 18.18 -8.57
C ARG A 615 18.26 18.92 -8.07
N ARG A 616 17.62 19.67 -8.97
CA ARG A 616 16.28 20.24 -8.69
C ARG A 616 15.31 19.07 -8.55
N ARG A 617 14.63 18.95 -7.41
CA ARG A 617 13.38 18.20 -7.26
C ARG A 617 12.46 18.57 -8.44
N ARG A 618 12.02 17.58 -9.20
CA ARG A 618 11.07 17.74 -10.31
C ARG A 618 9.98 16.70 -10.08
N GLY A 619 8.77 17.18 -9.82
CA GLY A 619 7.59 16.33 -9.76
C GLY A 619 7.47 15.44 -10.99
N LEU A 620 6.96 14.23 -10.75
CA LEU A 620 6.63 13.24 -11.75
C LEU A 620 5.88 13.91 -12.91
N ARG A 621 6.54 14.00 -14.07
CA ARG A 621 5.86 14.28 -15.34
C ARG A 621 5.60 12.95 -16.01
N VAL A 622 4.34 12.54 -16.02
CA VAL A 622 3.82 11.44 -16.83
C VAL A 622 4.02 11.78 -18.32
N PRO A 623 4.50 10.86 -19.17
CA PRO A 623 4.46 11.04 -20.62
C PRO A 623 3.01 10.93 -21.12
N ALA A 624 2.64 11.84 -22.02
CA ALA A 624 1.29 12.00 -22.59
C ALA A 624 0.77 10.79 -23.36
#